data_AF-A0A3S0ASW2-F1
#
_entry.id   AF-A0A3S0ASW2-F1
#
_cell.length_a   1.000
_cell.length_b   1.000
_cell.length_c   1.000
_cell.angle_alpha   90.00
_cell.angle_beta   90.00
_cell.angle_gamma   90.00
#
_symmetry.space_group_name_H-M   'P 1'
#
loop_
_entity.id
_entity.type
_entity.pdbx_description
1 polymer ?
#
loop_
_entity_poly.entity_id
_entity_poly.type
_entity_poly.pdbx_seq_one_letter_code
_entity_poly.pdbx_strand_id
1 'polypeptide(L)'
;MSMRRGSVRSGGAAGYWRRGLVVACLMGSVLLVACSDFSERYYGRTDEYLPARSISYVEARREAILLLLELQRTLSDEFEVGEWTPPALGGGSQVDRTTSGCPAGSVIERWKLGTAGPLTGETWPQAVDRFAEILAPLGFSGPVDTTVRAEDHTVVFFNEETGQKVDLGYYKRTLVVVDTGCVPGKWSQDWPQGTEVVPEHLRTTGRAIHSGEPEEWAPYNSPVFGE
;
A
#
# COMPACT_ATOMS: atom_id res chain seq x y z
N MET A 1 12.30 -58.39 -59.39
CA MET A 1 12.72 -57.28 -60.27
C MET A 1 11.50 -56.75 -61.02
N SER A 2 11.23 -55.48 -61.27
CA SER A 2 11.79 -54.18 -60.86
C SER A 2 10.80 -53.12 -61.42
N MET A 3 10.52 -52.07 -60.62
CA MET A 3 10.03 -50.70 -60.94
C MET A 3 8.76 -50.52 -61.80
N ARG A 4 7.61 -49.98 -61.32
CA ARG A 4 7.26 -48.60 -60.85
C ARG A 4 7.66 -47.45 -61.80
N ARG A 5 6.70 -46.80 -62.46
CA ARG A 5 6.09 -45.49 -62.07
C ARG A 5 5.23 -44.89 -63.20
N GLY A 6 4.14 -44.22 -62.81
CA GLY A 6 3.47 -43.22 -63.63
C GLY A 6 2.02 -42.98 -63.20
N SER A 7 1.79 -42.01 -62.31
CA SER A 7 0.67 -41.07 -62.41
C SER A 7 0.72 -40.04 -61.28
N VAL A 8 0.54 -38.79 -61.69
CA VAL A 8 0.59 -37.55 -60.92
C VAL A 8 -0.60 -37.46 -59.96
N ARG A 9 -0.39 -36.94 -58.74
CA ARG A 9 -1.47 -36.54 -57.83
C ARG A 9 -1.45 -35.03 -57.61
N SER A 10 -2.61 -34.45 -57.85
CA SER A 10 -3.02 -33.08 -57.57
C SER A 10 -3.01 -32.75 -56.08
N GLY A 11 -2.89 -31.45 -55.80
CA GLY A 11 -2.72 -30.89 -54.46
C GLY A 11 -3.94 -30.96 -53.54
N GLY A 12 -3.72 -30.46 -52.33
CA GLY A 12 -4.73 -30.30 -51.29
C GLY A 12 -4.06 -30.05 -49.95
N ALA A 13 -3.70 -28.79 -49.68
CA ALA A 13 -3.15 -28.33 -48.43
C ALA A 13 -4.16 -28.50 -47.29
N ALA A 14 -3.79 -29.27 -46.26
CA ALA A 14 -4.50 -29.33 -44.99
C ALA A 14 -3.48 -29.42 -43.86
N GLY A 15 -3.47 -28.40 -43.00
CA GLY A 15 -2.68 -28.39 -41.78
C GLY A 15 -2.17 -27.00 -41.43
N TYR A 16 -2.20 -26.67 -40.14
CA TYR A 16 -1.61 -25.48 -39.51
C TYR A 16 -2.48 -24.22 -39.32
N TRP A 17 -3.75 -24.34 -38.91
CA TRP A 17 -4.51 -23.18 -38.39
C TRP A 17 -5.43 -23.48 -37.18
N ARG A 18 -5.03 -24.38 -36.26
CA ARG A 18 -5.88 -24.68 -35.08
C ARG A 18 -5.20 -24.70 -33.70
N ARG A 19 -3.92 -24.34 -33.58
CA ARG A 19 -3.21 -24.37 -32.27
C ARG A 19 -2.88 -23.00 -31.66
N GLY A 20 -3.05 -21.90 -32.40
CA GLY A 20 -2.70 -20.55 -31.91
C GLY A 20 -3.78 -19.85 -31.08
N LEU A 21 -5.05 -20.27 -31.16
CA LEU A 21 -6.18 -19.54 -30.58
C LEU A 21 -6.55 -19.94 -29.14
N VAL A 22 -6.06 -21.08 -28.64
CA VAL A 22 -6.41 -21.56 -27.29
C VAL A 22 -5.49 -20.95 -26.21
N VAL A 23 -4.24 -20.63 -26.54
CA VAL A 23 -3.27 -20.08 -25.57
C VAL A 23 -3.51 -18.58 -25.31
N ALA A 24 -3.96 -17.83 -26.32
CA ALA A 24 -4.25 -16.40 -26.17
C ALA A 24 -5.48 -16.14 -25.27
N CYS A 25 -6.51 -17.00 -25.33
CA CYS A 25 -7.68 -16.87 -24.45
C CYS A 25 -7.34 -17.23 -22.99
N LEU A 26 -6.44 -18.18 -22.74
CA LEU A 26 -6.06 -18.55 -21.36
C LEU A 26 -5.26 -17.44 -20.67
N MET A 27 -4.37 -16.74 -21.38
CA MET A 27 -3.61 -15.60 -20.82
C MET A 27 -4.50 -14.37 -20.57
N GLY A 28 -5.49 -14.12 -21.44
CA GLY A 28 -6.45 -13.03 -21.26
C GLY A 28 -7.39 -13.25 -20.06
N SER A 29 -7.81 -14.49 -19.82
CA SER A 29 -8.65 -14.84 -18.67
C SER A 29 -7.90 -14.72 -17.34
N VAL A 30 -6.62 -15.11 -17.29
CA VAL A 30 -5.82 -15.05 -16.05
C VAL A 30 -5.58 -13.60 -15.60
N LEU A 31 -5.31 -12.69 -16.54
CA LEU A 31 -5.12 -11.27 -16.23
C LEU A 31 -6.41 -10.60 -15.74
N LEU A 32 -7.56 -10.95 -16.33
CA LEU A 32 -8.86 -10.42 -15.89
C LEU A 32 -9.28 -10.95 -14.52
N VAL A 33 -9.00 -12.23 -14.21
CA VAL A 33 -9.29 -12.83 -12.91
C VAL A 33 -8.39 -12.26 -11.81
N ALA A 34 -7.09 -12.04 -12.07
CA ALA A 34 -6.18 -11.46 -11.08
C ALA A 34 -6.52 -9.99 -10.76
N CYS A 35 -6.92 -9.19 -11.76
CA CYS A 35 -7.37 -7.82 -11.53
C CYS A 35 -8.74 -7.75 -10.84
N SER A 36 -9.69 -8.66 -11.13
CA SER A 36 -10.96 -8.72 -10.41
C SER A 36 -10.78 -9.17 -8.96
N ASP A 37 -9.93 -10.16 -8.71
CA ASP A 37 -9.66 -10.69 -7.37
C ASP A 37 -8.96 -9.64 -6.48
N PHE A 38 -8.05 -8.83 -7.04
CA PHE A 38 -7.49 -7.68 -6.31
C PHE A 38 -8.52 -6.56 -6.09
N SER A 39 -9.28 -6.17 -7.12
CA SER A 39 -10.30 -5.12 -6.96
C SER A 39 -11.38 -5.53 -5.94
N GLU A 40 -11.81 -6.79 -5.95
CA GLU A 40 -12.74 -7.34 -4.97
C GLU A 40 -12.08 -7.44 -3.58
N ARG A 41 -10.83 -7.89 -3.44
CA ARG A 41 -10.18 -7.87 -2.12
C ARG A 41 -9.89 -6.45 -1.59
N TYR A 42 -9.66 -5.48 -2.47
CA TYR A 42 -9.08 -4.17 -2.13
C TYR A 42 -10.11 -3.04 -1.99
N TYR A 43 -11.15 -3.04 -2.83
CA TYR A 43 -12.30 -2.14 -2.75
C TYR A 43 -13.55 -2.81 -2.15
N GLY A 44 -13.40 -4.05 -1.70
CA GLY A 44 -14.45 -4.87 -1.12
C GLY A 44 -15.09 -5.78 -2.15
N ARG A 45 -15.23 -7.06 -1.79
CA ARG A 45 -16.34 -7.86 -2.25
C ARG A 45 -17.53 -7.01 -1.82
N THR A 46 -18.36 -6.57 -2.77
CA THR A 46 -19.37 -5.53 -2.53
C THR A 46 -20.40 -5.90 -1.44
N ASP A 47 -20.27 -7.07 -0.83
CA ASP A 47 -21.05 -7.69 0.22
C ASP A 47 -20.32 -7.92 1.58
N GLU A 48 -19.01 -7.71 1.73
CA GLU A 48 -18.29 -7.99 3.01
C GLU A 48 -17.40 -6.83 3.49
N TYR A 49 -17.55 -6.45 4.77
CA TYR A 49 -16.76 -5.41 5.42
C TYR A 49 -15.35 -5.92 5.75
N LEU A 50 -14.37 -5.01 5.76
CA LEU A 50 -13.06 -5.24 6.37
C LEU A 50 -13.23 -5.61 7.86
N PRO A 51 -12.38 -6.49 8.41
CA PRO A 51 -12.48 -6.86 9.82
C PRO A 51 -12.21 -5.64 10.70
N ALA A 52 -13.07 -5.46 11.71
CA ALA A 52 -12.82 -4.48 12.76
C ALA A 52 -11.84 -5.05 13.78
N ARG A 53 -10.81 -4.30 14.11
CA ARG A 53 -9.82 -4.67 15.11
C ARG A 53 -10.40 -4.56 16.51
N SER A 54 -10.06 -5.51 17.38
CA SER A 54 -10.51 -5.56 18.78
C SER A 54 -9.56 -4.85 19.75
N ILE A 55 -8.98 -3.72 19.33
CA ILE A 55 -8.07 -2.91 20.14
C ILE A 55 -8.60 -1.49 20.30
N SER A 56 -8.02 -0.73 21.23
CA SER A 56 -8.45 0.65 21.44
C SER A 56 -8.04 1.57 20.29
N TYR A 57 -8.77 2.68 20.11
CA TYR A 57 -8.47 3.71 19.13
C TYR A 57 -7.04 4.27 19.28
N VAL A 58 -6.66 4.56 20.53
CA VAL A 58 -5.35 5.11 20.90
C VAL A 58 -4.21 4.13 20.60
N GLU A 59 -4.43 2.84 20.89
CA GLU A 59 -3.46 1.78 20.63
C GLU A 59 -3.26 1.56 19.12
N ALA A 60 -4.34 1.47 18.35
CA ALA A 60 -4.27 1.31 16.90
C ALA A 60 -3.53 2.47 16.23
N ARG A 61 -3.79 3.70 16.70
CA ARG A 61 -3.07 4.90 16.28
C ARG A 61 -1.57 4.77 16.56
N ARG A 62 -1.20 4.42 17.79
CA ARG A 62 0.19 4.29 18.21
C ARG A 62 0.94 3.24 17.38
N GLU A 63 0.33 2.10 17.14
CA GLU A 63 0.91 1.03 16.31
C GLU A 63 1.13 1.46 14.85
N ALA A 64 0.13 2.13 14.24
CA ALA A 64 0.26 2.63 12.88
C ALA A 64 1.40 3.65 12.75
N ILE A 65 1.53 4.55 13.73
CA ILE A 65 2.62 5.54 13.75
C ILE A 65 3.98 4.86 13.94
N LEU A 66 4.10 3.89 14.85
CA LEU A 66 5.35 3.15 15.06
C LEU A 66 5.79 2.42 13.79
N LEU A 67 4.86 1.73 13.12
CA LEU A 67 5.15 1.07 11.85
C LEU A 67 5.56 2.09 10.78
N LEU A 68 4.87 3.22 10.67
CA LEU A 68 5.23 4.28 9.73
C LEU A 68 6.64 4.81 9.99
N LEU A 69 7.00 5.07 11.25
CA LEU A 69 8.33 5.56 11.62
C LEU A 69 9.41 4.54 11.32
N GLU A 70 9.17 3.25 11.57
CA GLU A 70 10.10 2.18 11.20
C GLU A 70 10.33 2.15 9.69
N LEU A 71 9.27 2.15 8.89
CA LEU A 71 9.36 2.14 7.44
C LEU A 71 10.05 3.39 6.88
N GLN A 72 9.77 4.57 7.45
CA GLN A 72 10.45 5.81 7.09
C GLN A 72 11.95 5.76 7.41
N ARG A 73 12.30 5.22 8.58
CA ARG A 73 13.68 5.01 9.01
C ARG A 73 14.40 4.03 8.09
N THR A 74 13.81 2.89 7.75
CA THR A 74 14.39 1.92 6.81
C THR A 74 14.74 2.61 5.49
N LEU A 75 13.85 3.45 4.95
CA LEU A 75 14.12 4.19 3.72
C LEU A 75 15.28 5.19 3.87
N SER A 76 15.37 5.90 4.98
CA SER A 76 16.46 6.84 5.23
C SER A 76 17.80 6.13 5.43
N ASP A 77 17.83 5.04 6.20
CA ASP A 77 19.03 4.32 6.60
C ASP A 77 19.58 3.43 5.47
N GLU A 78 18.71 2.77 4.70
CA GLU A 78 19.12 1.77 3.69
C GLU A 78 19.06 2.31 2.24
N PHE A 79 18.24 3.32 1.97
CA PHE A 79 18.00 3.85 0.60
C PHE A 79 18.33 5.34 0.45
N GLU A 80 18.92 5.95 1.48
CA GLU A 80 19.43 7.33 1.46
C GLU A 80 18.42 8.38 0.97
N VAL A 81 17.11 8.19 1.23
CA VAL A 81 16.07 9.16 0.83
C VAL A 81 16.19 10.50 1.57
N GLY A 82 17.05 10.57 2.60
CA GLY A 82 17.33 11.76 3.39
C GLY A 82 16.30 12.02 4.49
N GLU A 83 16.28 13.27 4.96
CA GLU A 83 15.41 13.73 6.04
C GLU A 83 13.95 13.83 5.61
N TRP A 84 13.04 13.38 6.48
CA TRP A 84 11.60 13.47 6.26
C TRP A 84 11.08 14.87 6.57
N THR A 85 10.43 15.48 5.58
CA THR A 85 9.86 16.83 5.73
C THR A 85 8.35 16.73 5.92
N PRO A 86 7.80 17.21 7.05
CA PRO A 86 6.37 17.24 7.26
C PRO A 86 5.70 18.34 6.41
N PRO A 87 4.40 18.27 6.15
CA PRO A 87 3.68 19.33 5.46
C PRO A 87 3.77 20.66 6.22
N ALA A 88 3.96 21.77 5.50
CA ALA A 88 3.94 23.10 6.09
C ALA A 88 2.54 23.45 6.63
N LEU A 89 2.46 24.37 7.61
CA LEU A 89 1.20 24.91 8.09
C LEU A 89 0.39 25.51 6.94
N GLY A 90 -0.92 25.24 6.94
CA GLY A 90 -1.80 25.59 5.82
C GLY A 90 -1.65 24.69 4.57
N GLY A 91 -0.76 23.70 4.64
CA GLY A 91 -0.64 22.61 3.66
C GLY A 91 -1.63 21.47 3.91
N GLY A 92 -1.25 20.25 3.51
CA GLY A 92 -2.06 19.05 3.70
C GLY A 92 -2.05 18.52 5.14
N SER A 93 -3.05 17.73 5.49
CA SER A 93 -3.11 16.93 6.72
C SER A 93 -2.00 15.87 6.75
N GLN A 94 -1.51 15.54 7.94
CA GLN A 94 -0.69 14.34 8.20
C GLN A 94 -1.55 13.13 8.55
N VAL A 95 -2.79 13.37 8.99
CA VAL A 95 -3.73 12.33 9.37
C VAL A 95 -5.07 12.60 8.71
N ASP A 96 -5.53 11.63 7.95
CA ASP A 96 -6.85 11.62 7.33
C ASP A 96 -7.70 10.48 7.88
N ARG A 97 -8.97 10.46 7.50
CA ARG A 97 -9.89 9.38 7.86
C ARG A 97 -10.59 8.79 6.65
N THR A 98 -10.99 7.53 6.76
CA THR A 98 -12.01 6.94 5.91
C THR A 98 -12.87 5.96 6.70
N THR A 99 -14.14 5.83 6.29
CA THR A 99 -15.04 4.78 6.78
C THR A 99 -15.36 3.76 5.68
N SER A 100 -14.79 3.94 4.49
CA SER A 100 -15.00 3.04 3.36
C SER A 100 -14.50 1.64 3.69
N GLY A 101 -15.35 0.64 3.47
CA GLY A 101 -15.05 -0.76 3.77
C GLY A 101 -15.15 -1.13 5.25
N CYS A 102 -15.42 -0.19 6.17
CA CYS A 102 -15.50 -0.48 7.59
C CYS A 102 -16.92 -0.77 8.08
N PRO A 103 -17.09 -1.68 9.05
CA PRO A 103 -18.37 -1.86 9.74
C PRO A 103 -18.85 -0.55 10.39
N ALA A 104 -20.17 -0.40 10.52
CA ALA A 104 -20.76 0.77 11.16
C ALA A 104 -20.18 1.01 12.56
N GLY A 105 -19.81 2.25 12.86
CA GLY A 105 -19.20 2.62 14.14
C GLY A 105 -17.69 2.37 14.24
N SER A 106 -17.02 2.06 13.12
CA SER A 106 -15.57 2.00 13.03
C SER A 106 -15.01 2.94 11.94
N VAL A 107 -13.73 3.28 12.05
CA VAL A 107 -13.04 4.23 11.17
C VAL A 107 -11.59 3.80 10.99
N ILE A 108 -11.01 4.15 9.85
CA ILE A 108 -9.59 4.05 9.56
C ILE A 108 -8.98 5.45 9.69
N GLU A 109 -7.92 5.60 10.48
CA GLU A 109 -7.00 6.74 10.34
C GLU A 109 -5.89 6.37 9.35
N ARG A 110 -5.55 7.31 8.45
CA ARG A 110 -4.46 7.16 7.49
C ARG A 110 -3.37 8.15 7.85
N TRP A 111 -2.17 7.64 8.12
CA TRP A 111 -1.05 8.40 8.65
C TRP A 111 0.02 8.61 7.59
N LYS A 112 0.38 9.88 7.36
CA LYS A 112 1.48 10.32 6.48
C LYS A 112 2.24 11.46 7.15
N LEU A 113 3.33 11.14 7.85
CA LEU A 113 4.03 12.13 8.67
C LEU A 113 4.84 13.12 7.83
N GLY A 114 5.27 12.74 6.64
CA GLY A 114 6.04 13.62 5.77
C GLY A 114 6.42 12.94 4.47
N THR A 115 7.26 13.63 3.71
CA THR A 115 7.86 13.11 2.48
C THR A 115 9.37 13.32 2.51
N ALA A 116 10.11 12.41 1.88
CA ALA A 116 11.57 12.51 1.74
C ALA A 116 11.98 12.68 0.27
N GLY A 117 13.29 12.69 0.02
CA GLY A 117 13.85 12.61 -1.33
C GLY A 117 13.30 11.41 -2.10
N PRO A 118 13.27 11.48 -3.44
CA PRO A 118 12.66 10.43 -4.23
C PRO A 118 13.50 9.15 -4.20
N LEU A 119 12.84 8.01 -4.07
CA LEU A 119 13.36 6.75 -4.58
C LEU A 119 13.62 6.91 -6.09
N THR A 120 14.49 6.06 -6.63
CA THR A 120 14.80 6.06 -8.05
C THR A 120 14.28 4.79 -8.68
N GLY A 121 14.22 4.73 -10.02
CA GLY A 121 13.88 3.48 -10.71
C GLY A 121 14.82 2.31 -10.37
N GLU A 122 16.05 2.60 -9.94
CA GLU A 122 17.02 1.59 -9.51
C GLU A 122 16.74 1.10 -8.08
N THR A 123 16.49 2.01 -7.15
CA THR A 123 16.28 1.67 -5.74
C THR A 123 14.84 1.26 -5.41
N TRP A 124 13.88 1.57 -6.30
CA TRP A 124 12.47 1.25 -6.09
C TRP A 124 12.18 -0.24 -5.87
N PRO A 125 12.60 -1.18 -6.75
CA PRO A 125 12.28 -2.59 -6.56
C PRO A 125 12.88 -3.12 -5.25
N GLN A 126 14.07 -2.65 -4.87
CA GLN A 126 14.76 -3.05 -3.65
C GLN A 126 14.04 -2.54 -2.38
N ALA A 127 13.54 -1.31 -2.41
CA ALA A 127 12.73 -0.75 -1.32
C ALA A 127 11.40 -1.49 -1.17
N VAL A 128 10.77 -1.87 -2.28
CA VAL A 128 9.54 -2.67 -2.28
C VAL A 128 9.79 -4.07 -1.67
N ASP A 129 10.87 -4.75 -2.07
CA ASP A 129 11.24 -6.04 -1.51
C ASP A 129 11.55 -5.92 -0.01
N ARG A 130 12.24 -4.87 0.40
CA ARG A 130 12.55 -4.62 1.81
C ARG A 130 11.30 -4.37 2.65
N PHE A 131 10.33 -3.64 2.12
CA PHE A 131 9.02 -3.48 2.78
C PHE A 131 8.31 -4.83 2.92
N ALA A 132 8.36 -5.68 1.90
CA ALA A 132 7.76 -7.01 1.97
C ALA A 132 8.39 -7.85 3.11
N GLU A 133 9.72 -7.79 3.27
CA GLU A 133 10.42 -8.49 4.36
C GLU A 133 10.01 -8.01 5.76
N ILE A 134 9.87 -6.70 5.95
CA ILE A 134 9.47 -6.10 7.24
C ILE A 134 7.99 -6.41 7.55
N LEU A 135 7.13 -6.35 6.54
CA LEU A 135 5.68 -6.43 6.70
C LEU A 135 5.14 -7.86 6.73
N ALA A 136 5.80 -8.81 6.06
CA ALA A 136 5.41 -10.23 6.07
C ALA A 136 5.26 -10.85 7.47
N PRO A 137 6.21 -10.70 8.43
CA PRO A 137 6.05 -11.25 9.78
C PRO A 137 4.92 -10.58 10.57
N LEU A 138 4.47 -9.39 10.14
CA LEU A 138 3.33 -8.68 10.71
C LEU A 138 1.99 -9.07 10.06
N GLY A 139 1.98 -10.08 9.18
CA GLY A 139 0.78 -10.61 8.53
C GLY A 139 0.31 -9.82 7.31
N PHE A 140 1.12 -8.90 6.79
CA PHE A 140 0.80 -8.23 5.53
C PHE A 140 1.16 -9.12 4.33
N SER A 141 0.33 -9.00 3.31
CA SER A 141 0.51 -9.57 1.98
C SER A 141 0.73 -8.46 0.95
N GLY A 142 1.20 -8.81 -0.24
CA GLY A 142 1.60 -7.88 -1.30
C GLY A 142 3.06 -8.15 -1.73
N PRO A 143 3.71 -7.20 -2.43
CA PRO A 143 3.16 -5.92 -2.88
C PRO A 143 2.13 -6.09 -3.99
N VAL A 144 1.16 -5.18 -4.06
CA VAL A 144 0.33 -5.01 -5.27
C VAL A 144 0.63 -3.68 -5.91
N ASP A 145 1.01 -3.72 -7.18
CA ASP A 145 1.26 -2.52 -7.99
C ASP A 145 -0.07 -1.81 -8.30
N THR A 146 -0.20 -0.59 -7.81
CA THR A 146 -1.36 0.28 -8.01
C THR A 146 -1.02 1.51 -8.85
N THR A 147 0.12 1.50 -9.54
CA THR A 147 0.61 2.57 -10.41
C THR A 147 -0.41 2.90 -11.50
N VAL A 148 -0.99 4.10 -11.44
CA VAL A 148 -1.95 4.59 -12.45
C VAL A 148 -1.25 5.37 -13.57
N ARG A 149 -0.18 6.09 -13.22
CA ARG A 149 0.64 6.86 -14.15
C ARG A 149 2.06 6.32 -14.10
N ALA A 150 2.72 6.21 -15.25
CA ALA A 150 4.03 5.59 -15.36
C ALA A 150 5.10 6.26 -14.47
N GLU A 151 4.89 7.55 -14.16
CA GLU A 151 5.74 8.34 -13.28
C GLU A 151 5.39 8.26 -11.78
N ASP A 152 4.20 7.77 -11.42
CA ASP A 152 3.67 7.72 -10.04
C ASP A 152 3.70 6.28 -9.50
N HIS A 153 4.90 5.73 -9.35
CA HIS A 153 5.08 4.37 -8.86
C HIS A 153 4.49 4.21 -7.46
N THR A 154 3.54 3.29 -7.32
CA THR A 154 2.87 3.03 -6.04
C THR A 154 2.63 1.53 -5.87
N VAL A 155 2.98 1.01 -4.70
CA VAL A 155 2.59 -0.34 -4.27
C VAL A 155 1.83 -0.27 -2.96
N VAL A 156 0.98 -1.26 -2.74
CA VAL A 156 0.22 -1.41 -1.50
C VAL A 156 0.46 -2.79 -0.90
N PHE A 157 0.63 -2.81 0.41
CA PHE A 157 0.63 -4.01 1.23
C PHE A 157 -0.63 -4.02 2.09
N PHE A 158 -1.22 -5.20 2.27
CA PHE A 158 -2.49 -5.34 2.96
C PHE A 158 -2.47 -6.49 3.96
N ASN A 159 -2.90 -6.22 5.19
CA ASN A 159 -3.10 -7.22 6.21
C ASN A 159 -4.60 -7.57 6.25
N GLU A 160 -4.95 -8.76 5.77
CA GLU A 160 -6.34 -9.21 5.65
C GLU A 160 -7.01 -9.42 7.03
N GLU A 161 -6.24 -9.74 8.07
CA GLU A 161 -6.79 -10.01 9.42
C GLU A 161 -7.16 -8.72 10.16
N THR A 162 -6.41 -7.64 9.93
CA THR A 162 -6.58 -6.37 10.63
C THR A 162 -7.22 -5.28 9.78
N GLY A 163 -7.29 -5.49 8.45
CA GLY A 163 -7.72 -4.48 7.48
C GLY A 163 -6.73 -3.33 7.31
N GLN A 164 -5.50 -3.44 7.84
CA GLN A 164 -4.46 -2.41 7.71
C GLN A 164 -3.89 -2.37 6.29
N LYS A 165 -3.52 -1.15 5.87
CA LYS A 165 -2.86 -0.87 4.59
C LYS A 165 -1.56 -0.12 4.84
N VAL A 166 -0.55 -0.45 4.02
CA VAL A 166 0.68 0.32 3.89
C VAL A 166 0.83 0.68 2.42
N ASP A 167 0.78 1.97 2.10
CA ASP A 167 1.08 2.48 0.77
C ASP A 167 2.53 2.96 0.75
N LEU A 168 3.32 2.45 -0.19
CA LEU A 168 4.64 3.00 -0.53
C LEU A 168 4.53 3.58 -1.93
N GLY A 169 4.93 4.83 -2.10
CA GLY A 169 4.94 5.46 -3.41
C GLY A 169 6.09 6.43 -3.58
N TYR A 170 6.48 6.63 -4.83
CA TYR A 170 7.35 7.73 -5.22
C TYR A 170 6.96 8.32 -6.56
N TYR A 171 7.11 9.65 -6.62
CA TYR A 171 7.19 10.40 -7.87
C TYR A 171 8.35 11.38 -7.74
N LYS A 172 8.06 12.66 -7.45
CA LYS A 172 9.08 13.67 -7.11
C LYS A 172 9.63 13.53 -5.69
N ARG A 173 8.90 12.81 -4.84
CA ARG A 173 9.22 12.56 -3.44
C ARG A 173 8.74 11.17 -3.06
N THR A 174 9.39 10.58 -2.08
CA THR A 174 8.95 9.33 -1.46
C THR A 174 7.89 9.62 -0.41
N LEU A 175 6.85 8.79 -0.39
CA LEU A 175 5.73 8.85 0.53
C LEU A 175 5.46 7.45 1.08
N VAL A 176 5.28 7.36 2.38
CA VAL A 176 4.74 6.18 3.05
C VAL A 176 3.45 6.59 3.76
N VAL A 177 2.40 5.79 3.59
CA VAL A 177 1.14 5.94 4.31
C VAL A 177 0.87 4.64 5.05
N VAL A 178 0.51 4.73 6.33
CA VAL A 178 0.10 3.57 7.13
C VAL A 178 -1.27 3.82 7.72
N ASP A 179 -2.14 2.83 7.58
CA ASP A 179 -3.52 2.88 8.04
C ASP A 179 -3.67 2.10 9.35
N THR A 180 -4.60 2.51 10.20
CA THR A 180 -4.90 1.80 11.47
C THR A 180 -5.68 0.50 11.27
N GLY A 181 -6.23 0.26 10.07
CA GLY A 181 -7.32 -0.70 9.86
C GLY A 181 -8.62 -0.18 10.46
N CYS A 182 -9.72 -0.93 10.35
CA CYS A 182 -11.00 -0.50 10.89
C CYS A 182 -10.99 -0.62 12.42
N VAL A 183 -11.06 0.51 13.12
CA VAL A 183 -11.03 0.55 14.58
C VAL A 183 -12.34 1.08 15.12
N PRO A 184 -12.97 0.43 16.12
CA PRO A 184 -14.19 0.93 16.75
C PRO A 184 -13.99 2.33 17.33
N GLY A 185 -14.91 3.23 17.04
CA GLY A 185 -14.87 4.60 17.56
C GLY A 185 -15.24 5.64 16.52
N LYS A 186 -14.94 6.89 16.85
CA LYS A 186 -15.19 8.05 15.98
C LYS A 186 -13.89 8.74 15.62
N TRP A 187 -13.89 9.45 14.50
CA TRP A 187 -12.73 10.25 14.11
C TRP A 187 -12.26 11.17 15.22
N SER A 188 -10.94 11.25 15.42
CA SER A 188 -10.30 12.08 16.45
C SER A 188 -10.68 11.71 17.88
N GLN A 189 -11.22 10.51 18.11
CA GLN A 189 -11.47 10.05 19.47
C GLN A 189 -10.15 10.04 20.26
N ASP A 190 -10.21 10.55 21.49
CA ASP A 190 -9.12 10.58 22.45
C ASP A 190 -7.86 11.32 21.97
N TRP A 191 -7.96 12.14 20.92
CA TRP A 191 -6.85 12.98 20.46
C TRP A 191 -6.38 13.94 21.57
N PRO A 192 -5.05 14.16 21.77
CA PRO A 192 -3.92 13.67 20.97
C PRO A 192 -3.29 12.35 21.43
N GLN A 193 -3.95 11.56 22.29
CA GLN A 193 -3.36 10.34 22.84
C GLN A 193 -2.96 9.35 21.73
N GLY A 194 -1.82 8.67 21.92
CA GLY A 194 -1.28 7.72 20.95
C GLY A 194 -0.28 8.35 19.97
N THR A 195 -0.12 9.67 19.98
CA THR A 195 0.88 10.37 19.15
C THR A 195 2.19 10.66 19.88
N GLU A 196 2.40 10.12 21.08
CA GLU A 196 3.58 10.42 21.90
C GLU A 196 4.87 10.03 21.17
N VAL A 197 4.81 9.05 20.28
CA VAL A 197 5.96 8.52 19.54
C VAL A 197 6.33 9.34 18.30
N VAL A 198 5.49 10.28 17.87
CA VAL A 198 5.79 11.15 16.71
C VAL A 198 6.95 12.09 17.09
N PRO A 199 8.09 12.08 16.39
CA PRO A 199 9.21 12.97 16.68
C PRO A 199 8.83 14.45 16.51
N GLU A 200 9.41 15.32 17.34
CA GLU A 200 9.08 16.75 17.36
C GLU A 200 9.23 17.43 15.99
N HIS A 201 10.27 17.07 15.22
CA HIS A 201 10.52 17.63 13.89
C HIS A 201 9.48 17.24 12.84
N LEU A 202 8.66 16.21 13.09
CA LEU A 202 7.56 15.79 12.21
C LEU A 202 6.20 16.33 12.68
N ARG A 203 6.10 17.03 13.80
CA ARG A 203 4.82 17.51 14.35
C ARG A 203 4.40 18.83 13.70
N THR A 204 3.43 18.78 12.79
CA THR A 204 2.93 19.99 12.10
C THR A 204 1.42 20.03 12.03
N THR A 205 0.83 19.70 10.89
CA THR A 205 -0.58 19.92 10.57
C THR A 205 -1.51 18.87 11.17
N GLY A 206 -1.00 17.69 11.52
CA GLY A 206 -1.80 16.62 12.16
C GLY A 206 -3.10 16.35 11.42
N ARG A 207 -4.25 16.58 12.05
CA ARG A 207 -5.59 16.36 11.42
C ARG A 207 -6.05 17.54 10.56
N ALA A 208 -5.29 18.64 10.56
CA ALA A 208 -5.54 19.88 9.83
C ALA A 208 -6.95 20.47 10.07
N ILE A 209 -7.46 20.34 11.30
CA ILE A 209 -8.79 20.88 11.67
C ILE A 209 -8.77 22.43 11.64
N HIS A 210 -7.61 23.03 11.91
CA HIS A 210 -7.38 24.47 11.87
C HIS A 210 -6.35 24.79 10.79
N SER A 211 -6.82 25.12 9.58
CA SER A 211 -5.93 25.44 8.46
C SER A 211 -5.04 26.64 8.80
N GLY A 212 -3.74 26.38 9.02
CA GLY A 212 -2.73 27.40 9.28
C GLY A 212 -2.20 27.47 10.71
N GLU A 213 -2.76 26.71 11.65
CA GLU A 213 -2.24 26.60 13.02
C GLU A 213 -1.57 25.23 13.24
N PRO A 214 -0.54 25.13 14.10
CA PRO A 214 0.01 23.84 14.51
C PRO A 214 -1.07 23.00 15.22
N GLU A 215 -1.08 21.70 14.93
CA GLU A 215 -1.95 20.77 15.64
C GLU A 215 -1.47 20.53 17.07
N GLU A 216 -2.38 20.17 17.98
CA GLU A 216 -2.04 19.65 19.29
C GLU A 216 -1.51 18.22 19.19
N TRP A 217 -0.36 17.93 19.81
CA TRP A 217 0.26 16.60 19.86
C TRP A 217 0.49 16.18 21.31
N ALA A 218 0.42 14.88 21.59
CA ALA A 218 0.77 14.37 22.90
C ALA A 218 2.27 14.64 23.19
N PRO A 219 2.66 14.87 24.46
CA PRO A 219 4.06 15.07 24.81
C PRO A 219 4.95 13.97 24.26
N TYR A 220 6.09 14.33 23.64
CA TYR A 220 6.97 13.36 23.01
C TYR A 220 7.54 12.39 24.06
N ASN A 221 7.42 11.10 23.76
CA ASN A 221 8.05 10.02 24.50
C ASN A 221 8.75 9.11 23.49
N SER A 222 10.08 9.12 23.52
CA SER A 222 10.88 8.37 22.56
C SER A 222 10.47 6.91 22.54
N PRO A 223 10.14 6.34 21.38
CA PRO A 223 9.91 4.90 21.29
C PRO A 223 11.19 4.15 21.65
N VAL A 224 11.06 3.16 22.53
CA VAL A 224 12.13 2.18 22.78
C VAL A 224 11.96 1.10 21.72
N PHE A 225 12.73 1.19 20.64
CA PHE A 225 12.90 0.08 19.71
C PHE A 225 13.93 -0.86 20.36
N GLY A 226 13.55 -2.11 20.61
CA GLY A 226 14.36 -3.06 21.39
C GLY A 226 15.78 -3.23 20.85
N GLU A 227 16.74 -3.32 21.78
CA GLU A 227 18.13 -3.74 21.55
C GLU A 227 18.24 -5.19 21.04
#